data_AF-A0A2E0XHG2-F1
#
_entry.id   AF-A0A2E0XHG2-F1
#
_cell.length_a   1.000
_cell.length_b   1.000
_cell.length_c   1.000
_cell.angle_alpha   90.00
_cell.angle_beta   90.00
_cell.angle_gamma   90.00
#
_symmetry.space_group_name_H-M   'P 1'
#
loop_
_entity.id
_entity.type
_entity.pdbx_description
1 polymer ?
#
loop_
_entity_poly.entity_id
_entity_poly.type
_entity_poly.pdbx_seq_one_letter_code
_entity_poly.pdbx_strand_id
1 'polypeptide(L)'
;MIGHTHRKGQIIVLSGPSGVGKTTIVEALLPQFPEIVRSISVTTRLPRTGEVDGVDYHFLSKSDFEDLIQRNELVEWTSYSDNYYGTLHSTLESATNAGQDVVLTIDVDGAVQLKELRLSCLLIFVLPPSFRTLEDRLRDRQTDTEAELKQRLERAKAEFDLMKHYDYYVINDQISEVVSNIKQIIEVNRFRIGVDLIQAIEAKISPLMFATRHHDSVSDVTGVDDDTEE
;
A
#
# COMPACT_ATOMS: atom_id res chain seq x y z
N MET A 1 -3.76 -19.87 -23.03
CA MET A 1 -3.27 -19.91 -21.64
C MET A 1 -3.08 -18.49 -21.15
N ILE A 2 -3.60 -18.14 -19.97
CA ILE A 2 -3.20 -16.90 -19.32
C ILE A 2 -1.77 -17.17 -18.82
N GLY A 3 -0.75 -16.88 -19.64
CA GLY A 3 0.65 -16.90 -19.19
C GLY A 3 0.83 -16.00 -17.96
N HIS A 4 1.96 -16.09 -17.26
CA HIS A 4 2.26 -15.18 -16.14
C HIS A 4 2.03 -13.74 -16.58
N THR A 5 0.88 -13.17 -16.22
CA THR A 5 0.59 -11.76 -16.38
C THR A 5 1.62 -11.02 -15.54
N HIS A 6 2.30 -10.04 -16.12
CA HIS A 6 3.02 -9.04 -15.33
C HIS A 6 2.04 -8.52 -14.27
N ARG A 7 2.30 -8.93 -13.05
CA ARG A 7 1.46 -8.66 -11.90
C ARG A 7 1.75 -7.21 -11.51
N LYS A 8 0.71 -6.39 -11.35
CA LYS A 8 0.85 -5.07 -10.74
C LYS A 8 1.31 -5.25 -9.28
N GLY A 9 2.32 -4.50 -8.87
CA GLY A 9 2.84 -4.55 -7.51
C GLY A 9 1.78 -4.17 -6.48
N GLN A 10 1.88 -4.71 -5.27
CA GLN A 10 0.97 -4.40 -4.17
C GLN A 10 1.43 -3.15 -3.42
N ILE A 11 0.46 -2.36 -2.97
CA ILE A 11 0.68 -1.32 -1.97
C ILE A 11 0.46 -1.96 -0.60
N ILE A 12 1.52 -2.06 0.20
CA ILE A 12 1.52 -2.68 1.52
C ILE A 12 1.68 -1.57 2.55
N VAL A 13 0.76 -1.47 3.49
CA VAL A 13 0.77 -0.41 4.50
C VAL A 13 0.97 -1.04 5.86
N LEU A 14 2.11 -0.76 6.48
CA LEU A 14 2.37 -1.05 7.88
C LEU A 14 2.07 0.22 8.69
N SER A 15 1.03 0.17 9.50
CA SER A 15 0.63 1.28 10.35
C SER A 15 0.20 0.78 11.73
N GLY A 16 0.06 1.67 12.69
CA GLY A 16 -0.14 1.38 14.10
C GLY A 16 0.51 2.44 14.97
N PRO A 17 0.39 2.34 16.31
CA PRO A 17 0.77 3.43 17.18
C PRO A 17 2.23 3.87 17.06
N SER A 18 2.50 5.14 17.35
CA SER A 18 3.88 5.62 17.45
C SER A 18 4.64 4.82 18.51
N GLY A 19 5.89 4.44 18.22
CA GLY A 19 6.71 3.61 19.11
C GLY A 19 6.53 2.10 18.96
N VAL A 20 5.60 1.63 18.11
CA VAL A 20 5.37 0.18 17.94
C VAL A 20 6.47 -0.56 17.17
N GLY A 21 7.40 0.14 16.51
CA GLY A 21 8.57 -0.44 15.85
C GLY A 21 8.45 -0.69 14.34
N LYS A 22 7.54 0.01 13.65
CA LYS A 22 7.30 -0.11 12.19
C LYS A 22 8.57 -0.03 11.34
N THR A 23 9.43 0.97 11.60
CA THR A 23 10.69 1.16 10.88
C THR A 23 11.61 -0.05 11.00
N THR A 24 11.81 -0.54 12.23
CA THR A 24 12.64 -1.73 12.52
C THR A 24 12.10 -2.97 11.80
N ILE A 25 10.78 -3.14 11.75
CA ILE A 25 10.15 -4.23 11.00
C ILE A 25 10.50 -4.14 9.51
N VAL A 26 10.36 -2.96 8.90
CA VAL A 26 10.67 -2.79 7.46
C VAL A 26 12.16 -2.99 7.19
N GLU A 27 13.04 -2.50 8.05
CA GLU A 27 14.49 -2.73 7.92
C GLU A 27 14.87 -4.22 7.97
N ALA A 28 14.19 -5.00 8.80
CA ALA A 28 14.38 -6.44 8.88
C ALA A 28 13.68 -7.21 7.74
N LEU A 29 12.59 -6.67 7.19
CA LEU A 29 11.82 -7.24 6.10
C LEU A 29 12.54 -7.12 4.76
N LEU A 30 12.95 -5.91 4.36
CA LEU A 30 13.45 -5.63 3.01
C LEU A 30 14.60 -6.54 2.52
N PRO A 31 15.63 -6.87 3.33
CA PRO A 31 16.72 -7.74 2.88
C PRO A 31 16.26 -9.17 2.53
N GLN A 32 15.09 -9.58 3.00
CA GLN A 32 14.53 -10.92 2.76
C GLN A 32 13.61 -10.95 1.52
N PHE A 33 13.28 -9.78 0.95
CA PHE A 33 12.35 -9.63 -0.19
C PHE A 33 12.88 -8.60 -1.19
N PRO A 34 13.78 -9.00 -2.11
CA PRO A 34 14.32 -8.09 -3.11
C PRO A 34 13.25 -7.53 -4.07
N GLU A 35 12.06 -8.14 -4.12
CA GLU A 35 10.93 -7.66 -4.90
C GLU A 35 10.09 -6.57 -4.20
N ILE A 36 10.35 -6.29 -2.92
CA ILE A 36 9.67 -5.25 -2.14
C ILE A 36 10.59 -4.04 -2.01
N VAL A 37 10.05 -2.86 -2.31
CA VAL A 37 10.73 -1.57 -2.12
C VAL A 37 10.05 -0.75 -1.04
N ARG A 38 10.83 0.04 -0.29
CA ARG A 38 10.27 1.02 0.66
C ARG A 38 9.81 2.26 -0.09
N SER A 39 8.63 2.76 0.25
CA SER A 39 8.19 4.10 -0.13
C SER A 39 8.95 5.14 0.70
N ILE A 40 9.64 6.05 0.03
CA ILE A 40 10.32 7.19 0.67
C ILE A 40 9.32 8.34 0.74
N SER A 41 8.91 8.70 1.95
CA SER A 41 7.95 9.80 2.18
C SER A 41 8.62 11.17 2.01
N VAL A 42 7.81 12.19 1.73
CA VAL A 42 8.22 13.59 1.83
C VAL A 42 7.98 14.12 3.23
N THR A 43 8.81 15.05 3.71
CA THR A 43 8.59 15.73 4.99
C THR A 43 9.16 17.14 5.00
N THR A 44 8.55 18.03 5.79
CA THR A 44 9.09 19.38 6.04
C THR A 44 10.01 19.48 7.25
N ARG A 45 10.15 18.37 7.99
CA ARG A 45 11.09 18.28 9.10
C ARG A 45 12.51 18.39 8.58
N LEU A 46 13.41 18.99 9.36
CA LEU A 46 14.85 18.93 9.06
C LEU A 46 15.42 17.50 9.27
N PRO A 47 16.37 17.06 8.42
CA PRO A 47 17.06 15.78 8.61
C PRO A 47 17.69 15.68 10.01
N ARG A 48 17.58 14.52 10.63
CA ARG A 48 18.34 14.18 11.85
C ARG A 48 19.75 13.77 11.48
N THR A 49 20.65 13.75 12.47
CA THR A 49 22.02 13.27 12.29
C THR A 49 22.02 11.84 11.71
N GLY A 50 22.62 11.68 10.54
CA GLY A 50 22.75 10.39 9.85
C GLY A 50 21.66 10.11 8.81
N GLU A 51 20.58 10.90 8.76
CA GLU A 51 19.56 10.75 7.70
C GLU A 51 20.04 11.37 6.38
N VAL A 52 19.67 10.71 5.28
CA VAL A 52 20.06 11.08 3.91
C VAL A 52 18.81 11.36 3.08
N ASP A 53 18.83 12.49 2.37
CA ASP A 53 17.77 12.87 1.44
C ASP A 53 17.64 11.87 0.29
N GLY A 54 16.40 11.49 -0.03
CA GLY A 54 16.09 10.47 -1.02
C GLY A 54 16.41 9.04 -0.58
N VAL A 55 16.70 8.82 0.70
CA VAL A 55 16.85 7.48 1.30
C VAL A 55 15.91 7.32 2.49
N ASP A 56 15.99 8.24 3.44
CA ASP A 56 15.13 8.22 4.63
C ASP A 56 13.83 8.97 4.38
N TYR A 57 13.94 10.17 3.82
CA TYR A 57 12.84 11.03 3.39
C TYR A 57 13.30 11.89 2.20
N HIS A 58 12.33 12.45 1.49
CA HIS A 58 12.56 13.66 0.69
C HIS A 58 12.27 14.88 1.57
N PHE A 59 13.30 15.64 1.90
CA PHE A 59 13.22 16.78 2.81
C PHE A 59 12.88 18.05 2.03
N LEU A 60 11.69 18.60 2.27
CA LEU A 60 11.12 19.74 1.54
C LEU A 60 10.98 20.96 2.44
N SER A 61 10.83 22.15 1.83
CA SER A 61 10.33 23.31 2.56
C SER A 61 8.81 23.18 2.80
N LYS A 62 8.27 23.94 3.76
CA LYS A 62 6.81 24.01 3.97
C LYS A 62 6.06 24.47 2.71
N SER A 63 6.62 25.47 2.02
CA SER A 63 6.04 25.98 0.78
C SER A 63 5.98 24.90 -0.30
N ASP A 64 7.06 24.13 -0.48
CA ASP A 64 7.10 23.07 -1.49
C ASP A 64 6.11 21.94 -1.15
N PHE A 65 5.97 21.60 0.14
CA PHE A 65 4.99 20.60 0.57
C PHE A 65 3.55 21.09 0.34
N GLU A 66 3.26 22.34 0.67
CA GLU A 66 1.94 22.94 0.45
C GLU A 66 1.58 23.02 -1.03
N ASP A 67 2.56 23.25 -1.90
CA ASP A 67 2.42 23.15 -3.36
C ASP A 67 2.00 21.73 -3.79
N LEU A 68 2.60 20.68 -3.21
CA LEU A 68 2.20 19.28 -3.49
C LEU A 68 0.75 19.01 -3.08
N ILE A 69 0.32 19.56 -1.93
CA ILE A 69 -1.09 19.46 -1.48
C ILE A 69 -2.01 20.15 -2.50
N GLN A 70 -1.69 21.38 -2.91
CA GLN A 70 -2.51 22.14 -3.87
C GLN A 70 -2.63 21.46 -5.23
N ARG A 71 -1.58 20.75 -5.65
CA ARG A 71 -1.55 20.01 -6.92
C ARG A 71 -2.12 18.59 -6.81
N ASN A 72 -2.57 18.18 -5.62
CA ASN A 72 -3.08 16.83 -5.35
C ASN A 72 -2.07 15.73 -5.74
N GLU A 73 -0.79 15.96 -5.43
CA GLU A 73 0.30 15.02 -5.75
C GLU A 73 0.58 14.02 -4.62
N LEU A 74 -0.08 14.19 -3.47
CA LEU A 74 0.05 13.32 -2.29
C LEU A 74 -1.17 12.39 -2.16
N VAL A 75 -0.89 11.10 -1.98
CA VAL A 75 -1.94 10.09 -1.76
C VAL A 75 -2.45 10.09 -0.31
N GLU A 76 -1.59 10.48 0.62
CA GLU A 76 -1.92 10.75 2.01
C GLU A 76 -0.92 11.76 2.57
N TRP A 77 -1.37 12.55 3.53
CA TRP A 77 -0.47 13.39 4.32
C TRP A 77 -1.04 13.69 5.69
N THR A 78 -0.16 14.04 6.61
CA THR A 78 -0.49 14.40 8.00
C THR A 78 0.41 15.52 8.49
N SER A 79 0.02 16.17 9.58
CA SER A 79 0.86 17.14 10.28
C SER A 79 1.10 16.69 11.71
N TYR A 80 2.36 16.76 12.14
CA TYR A 80 2.76 16.42 13.50
C TYR A 80 3.89 17.35 13.96
N SER A 81 3.71 17.98 15.13
CA SER A 81 4.68 18.92 15.71
C SER A 81 5.15 19.96 14.69
N ASP A 82 4.20 20.62 14.03
CA ASP A 82 4.40 21.65 12.99
C ASP A 82 5.18 21.20 11.73
N ASN A 83 5.36 19.89 11.53
CA ASN A 83 5.95 19.32 10.32
C ASN A 83 4.93 18.51 9.55
N TYR A 84 4.97 18.58 8.22
CA TYR A 84 4.19 17.71 7.36
C TYR A 84 4.95 16.44 7.01
N TYR A 85 4.19 15.38 6.77
CA TYR A 85 4.64 14.10 6.26
C TYR A 85 3.63 13.62 5.22
N GLY A 86 4.09 13.00 4.15
CA GLY A 86 3.17 12.45 3.16
C GLY A 86 3.84 11.54 2.15
N THR A 87 3.00 10.86 1.38
CA THR A 87 3.45 9.92 0.34
C THR A 87 3.02 10.44 -1.03
N LEU A 88 3.97 10.49 -1.98
CA LEU A 88 3.69 10.91 -3.35
C LEU A 88 2.96 9.82 -4.14
N HIS A 89 1.98 10.22 -4.97
CA HIS A 89 1.34 9.31 -5.93
C HIS A 89 2.37 8.64 -6.85
N SER A 90 3.32 9.42 -7.36
CA SER A 90 4.35 8.97 -8.29
C SER A 90 5.22 7.84 -7.74
N THR A 91 5.52 7.86 -6.43
CA THR A 91 6.30 6.81 -5.75
C THR A 91 5.57 5.47 -5.81
N LEU A 92 4.25 5.46 -5.57
CA LEU A 92 3.45 4.24 -5.58
C LEU A 92 3.20 3.74 -7.00
N GLU A 93 2.88 4.64 -7.92
CA GLU A 93 2.62 4.28 -9.32
C GLU A 93 3.85 3.71 -10.00
N SER A 94 5.03 4.31 -9.80
CA SER A 94 6.28 3.84 -10.39
C SER A 94 6.60 2.40 -9.97
N ALA A 95 6.56 2.11 -8.67
CA ALA A 95 6.85 0.77 -8.15
C ALA A 95 5.80 -0.25 -8.60
N THR A 96 4.51 0.06 -8.44
CA THR A 96 3.43 -0.88 -8.74
C THR A 96 3.31 -1.19 -10.23
N ASN A 97 3.52 -0.21 -11.11
CA ASN A 97 3.52 -0.41 -12.57
C ASN A 97 4.75 -1.20 -13.05
N ALA A 98 5.88 -1.11 -12.33
CA ALA A 98 7.05 -1.97 -12.56
C ALA A 98 6.86 -3.41 -12.05
N GLY A 99 5.72 -3.71 -11.42
CA GLY A 99 5.43 -5.01 -10.80
C GLY A 99 6.16 -5.25 -9.48
N GLN A 100 6.72 -4.19 -8.87
CA GLN A 100 7.38 -4.24 -7.57
C GLN A 100 6.36 -3.93 -6.47
N ASP A 101 6.36 -4.74 -5.42
CA ASP A 101 5.56 -4.48 -4.23
C ASP A 101 6.18 -3.28 -3.49
N VAL A 102 5.37 -2.38 -2.96
CA VAL A 102 5.83 -1.18 -2.25
C VAL A 102 5.31 -1.19 -0.82
N VAL A 103 6.21 -1.03 0.17
CA VAL A 103 5.86 -0.95 1.58
C VAL A 103 5.92 0.48 2.10
N LEU A 104 4.83 0.92 2.72
CA LEU A 104 4.66 2.22 3.34
C LEU A 104 4.65 2.05 4.86
N THR A 105 5.33 2.95 5.56
CA THR A 105 5.23 3.10 7.01
C THR A 105 4.61 4.46 7.35
N ILE A 106 3.29 4.50 7.44
CA ILE A 106 2.52 5.72 7.74
C ILE A 106 1.85 5.62 9.11
N ASP A 107 1.32 6.73 9.60
CA ASP A 107 0.50 6.72 10.81
C ASP A 107 -0.91 6.17 10.51
N VAL A 108 -1.75 6.09 11.55
CA VAL A 108 -3.09 5.51 11.40
C VAL A 108 -3.99 6.45 10.61
N ASP A 109 -3.80 7.75 10.75
CA ASP A 109 -4.55 8.78 10.03
C ASP A 109 -4.30 8.69 8.51
N GLY A 110 -3.04 8.53 8.10
CA GLY A 110 -2.68 8.30 6.70
C GLY A 110 -3.29 7.01 6.14
N ALA A 111 -3.30 5.92 6.93
CA ALA A 111 -3.92 4.67 6.50
C ALA A 111 -5.45 4.79 6.31
N VAL A 112 -6.12 5.60 7.13
CA VAL A 112 -7.54 5.92 6.97
C VAL A 112 -7.78 6.70 5.67
N GLN A 113 -6.94 7.69 5.36
CA GLN A 113 -7.03 8.44 4.09
C GLN A 113 -6.94 7.53 2.86
N LEU A 114 -5.99 6.58 2.85
CA LEU A 114 -5.87 5.61 1.75
C LEU A 114 -7.14 4.76 1.57
N LYS A 115 -7.79 4.42 2.69
CA LYS A 115 -9.05 3.66 2.68
C LYS A 115 -10.22 4.49 2.15
N GLU A 116 -10.30 5.76 2.53
CA GLU A 116 -11.32 6.70 2.03
C GLU A 116 -11.20 6.92 0.52
N LEU A 117 -9.96 6.98 0.01
CA LEU A 117 -9.65 7.01 -1.42
C LEU A 117 -9.97 5.69 -2.14
N ARG A 118 -10.36 4.63 -1.40
CA ARG A 118 -10.57 3.27 -1.90
C ARG A 118 -9.37 2.73 -2.68
N LEU A 119 -8.17 3.14 -2.28
CA LEU A 119 -6.96 2.65 -2.88
C LEU A 119 -6.81 1.16 -2.57
N SER A 120 -6.51 0.34 -3.58
CA SER A 120 -6.30 -1.09 -3.41
C SER A 120 -4.97 -1.35 -2.71
N CYS A 121 -4.98 -1.31 -1.38
CA CYS A 121 -3.82 -1.54 -0.51
C CYS A 121 -4.09 -2.68 0.49
N LEU A 122 -3.00 -3.29 0.96
CA LEU A 122 -2.98 -4.28 2.03
C LEU A 122 -2.65 -3.56 3.34
N LEU A 123 -3.65 -3.38 4.20
CA LEU A 123 -3.49 -2.67 5.47
C LEU A 123 -3.18 -3.67 6.60
N ILE A 124 -1.98 -3.56 7.19
CA ILE A 124 -1.52 -4.40 8.30
C ILE A 124 -1.28 -3.52 9.53
N PHE A 125 -2.05 -3.77 10.61
CA PHE A 125 -1.91 -3.06 11.87
C PHE A 125 -0.83 -3.72 12.74
N VAL A 126 0.17 -2.95 13.15
CA VAL A 126 1.23 -3.41 14.05
C VAL A 126 0.84 -3.12 15.49
N LEU A 127 0.74 -4.17 16.29
CA LEU A 127 0.44 -4.13 17.72
C LEU A 127 1.73 -4.25 18.55
N PRO A 128 1.84 -3.55 19.69
CA PRO A 128 2.83 -3.91 20.70
C PRO A 128 2.39 -5.19 21.43
N PRO A 129 3.31 -5.91 22.09
CA PRO A 129 2.96 -7.08 22.91
C PRO A 129 2.05 -6.73 24.09
N SER A 130 2.21 -5.51 24.60
CA SER A 130 1.34 -4.93 25.62
C SER A 130 1.38 -3.40 25.55
N PHE A 131 0.37 -2.74 26.13
CA PHE A 131 0.37 -1.27 26.27
C PHE A 131 1.55 -0.77 27.12
N ARG A 132 1.95 -1.55 28.14
CA ARG A 132 3.13 -1.24 28.96
C ARG A 132 4.42 -1.24 28.14
N THR A 133 4.60 -2.24 27.28
CA THR A 133 5.76 -2.29 26.36
C THR A 133 5.78 -1.09 25.42
N LEU A 134 4.62 -0.58 25.00
CA LEU A 134 4.53 0.64 24.19
C LEU A 134 4.98 1.86 25.00
N GLU A 135 4.51 2.00 26.24
CA GLU A 135 4.93 3.08 27.14
C GLU A 135 6.45 3.05 27.40
N ASP A 136 7.00 1.87 27.73
CA ASP A 136 8.44 1.70 27.98
C ASP A 136 9.25 2.13 26.75
N ARG A 137 8.86 1.70 25.54
CA ARG A 137 9.51 2.09 24.27
C ARG A 137 9.43 3.60 23.98
N LEU A 138 8.33 4.26 24.35
CA LEU A 138 8.20 5.71 24.18
C LEU A 138 9.08 6.47 25.18
N ARG A 139 9.13 5.99 26.44
CA ARG A 139 9.95 6.57 27.51
C ARG A 139 11.44 6.41 27.24
N ASP A 140 11.86 5.25 26.73
CA ASP A 140 13.28 4.93 26.42
C ASP A 140 13.88 5.82 25.33
N ARG A 141 13.05 6.46 24.50
CA ARG A 141 13.56 7.42 23.51
C ARG A 141 14.15 8.68 24.13
N GLN A 142 13.89 8.96 25.42
CA GLN A 142 14.42 10.10 26.19
C GLN A 142 14.28 11.49 25.53
N THR A 143 13.42 11.61 24.51
CA THR A 143 13.19 12.85 23.77
C THR A 143 11.94 13.60 24.22
N ASP A 144 11.11 12.95 25.05
CA ASP A 144 9.79 13.45 25.40
C ASP A 144 9.72 13.82 26.89
N THR A 145 9.03 14.92 27.19
CA THR A 145 8.58 15.25 28.54
C THR A 145 7.44 14.32 29.00
N GLU A 146 7.18 14.23 30.31
CA GLU A 146 6.04 13.45 30.83
C GLU A 146 4.68 13.89 30.23
N ALA A 147 4.52 15.18 29.93
CA ALA A 147 3.31 15.70 29.30
C ALA A 147 3.16 15.19 27.86
N GLU A 148 4.24 15.21 27.07
CA GLU A 148 4.27 14.69 25.71
C GLU A 148 4.09 13.17 25.67
N LEU A 149 4.71 12.44 26.60
CA LEU A 149 4.51 10.99 26.74
C LEU A 149 3.03 10.66 26.98
N LYS A 150 2.38 11.38 27.91
CA LYS A 150 0.96 11.20 28.18
C LYS A 150 0.11 11.49 26.93
N GLN A 151 0.42 12.55 26.19
CA GLN A 151 -0.28 12.87 24.95
C GLN A 151 -0.11 11.76 23.89
N ARG A 152 1.09 11.20 23.75
CA ARG A 152 1.36 10.08 22.83
C ARG A 152 0.62 8.81 23.23
N LEU A 153 0.53 8.51 24.53
CA LEU A 153 -0.21 7.35 25.03
C LEU A 153 -1.72 7.49 24.82
N GLU A 154 -2.29 8.68 25.01
CA GLU A 154 -3.71 8.93 24.70
C GLU A 154 -3.98 8.84 23.19
N ARG A 155 -3.07 9.37 22.35
CA ARG A 155 -3.17 9.18 20.89
C ARG A 155 -3.12 7.69 20.52
N ALA A 156 -2.21 6.93 21.11
CA ALA A 156 -2.11 5.49 20.86
C ALA A 156 -3.41 4.74 21.20
N LYS A 157 -4.13 5.13 22.26
CA LYS A 157 -5.45 4.58 22.59
C LYS A 157 -6.47 4.84 21.48
N ALA A 158 -6.57 6.08 21.01
CA ALA A 158 -7.47 6.44 19.92
C ALA A 158 -7.12 5.71 18.61
N GLU A 159 -5.83 5.49 18.35
CA GLU A 159 -5.33 4.77 17.18
C GLU A 159 -5.74 3.27 17.19
N PHE A 160 -5.88 2.64 18.37
CA PHE A 160 -6.38 1.26 18.45
C PHE A 160 -7.84 1.14 18.00
N ASP A 161 -8.69 2.14 18.24
CA ASP A 161 -10.10 2.12 17.81
C ASP A 161 -10.26 2.11 16.28
N LEU A 162 -9.22 2.56 15.57
CA LEU A 162 -9.15 2.57 14.11
C LEU A 162 -8.65 1.24 13.52
N MET A 163 -8.19 0.29 14.35
CA MET A 163 -7.75 -1.04 13.91
C MET A 163 -8.83 -1.79 13.11
N LYS A 164 -10.12 -1.54 13.38
CA LYS A 164 -11.26 -2.09 12.62
C LYS A 164 -11.21 -1.80 11.12
N HIS A 165 -10.39 -0.85 10.69
CA HIS A 165 -10.21 -0.49 9.29
C HIS A 165 -9.13 -1.32 8.56
N TYR A 166 -8.40 -2.20 9.24
CA TYR A 166 -7.28 -2.95 8.68
C TYR A 166 -7.68 -4.34 8.22
N ASP A 167 -6.93 -4.91 7.27
CA ASP A 167 -7.14 -6.27 6.77
C ASP A 167 -6.56 -7.32 7.73
N TYR A 168 -5.40 -7.02 8.33
CA TYR A 168 -4.67 -7.92 9.22
C TYR A 168 -4.04 -7.18 10.40
N TYR A 169 -3.69 -7.92 11.45
CA TYR A 169 -2.82 -7.43 12.52
C TYR A 169 -1.60 -8.34 12.69
N VAL A 170 -0.53 -7.77 13.24
CA VAL A 170 0.67 -8.50 13.68
C VAL A 170 1.17 -7.95 15.00
N ILE A 171 1.76 -8.78 15.85
CA ILE A 171 2.30 -8.36 17.15
C ILE A 171 3.82 -8.24 17.03
N ASN A 172 4.37 -7.07 17.36
CA ASN A 172 5.80 -6.83 17.39
C ASN A 172 6.42 -7.15 18.75
N ASP A 173 6.50 -8.46 19.05
CA ASP A 173 7.21 -9.01 20.21
C ASP A 173 8.63 -9.44 19.83
N GLN A 174 8.73 -10.36 18.87
CA GLN A 174 10.01 -10.85 18.32
C GLN A 174 10.13 -10.47 16.84
N ILE A 175 11.24 -9.83 16.48
CA ILE A 175 11.43 -9.26 15.14
C ILE A 175 11.41 -10.33 14.04
N SER A 176 11.98 -11.50 14.28
CA SER A 176 11.99 -12.61 13.32
C SER A 176 10.60 -13.18 13.08
N GLU A 177 9.78 -13.27 14.12
CA GLU A 177 8.42 -13.79 14.05
C GLU A 177 7.49 -12.81 13.32
N VAL A 178 7.50 -11.52 13.71
CA VAL A 178 6.65 -10.52 13.07
C VAL A 178 6.97 -10.36 11.58
N VAL A 179 8.24 -10.44 11.19
CA VAL A 179 8.66 -10.41 9.78
C VAL A 179 8.18 -11.66 9.03
N SER A 180 8.29 -12.84 9.64
CA SER A 180 7.76 -14.09 9.07
C SER A 180 6.24 -14.03 8.88
N ASN A 181 5.51 -13.45 9.83
CA ASN A 181 4.05 -13.30 9.73
C ASN A 181 3.66 -12.33 8.62
N ILE A 182 4.32 -11.17 8.53
CA ILE A 182 4.08 -10.19 7.46
C ILE A 182 4.37 -10.80 6.09
N LYS A 183 5.46 -11.58 5.96
CA LYS A 183 5.77 -12.33 4.73
C LYS A 183 4.57 -13.16 4.27
N GLN A 184 4.06 -14.01 5.16
CA GLN A 184 2.97 -14.93 4.82
C GLN A 184 1.72 -14.15 4.40
N ILE A 185 1.41 -13.05 5.10
CA ILE A 185 0.28 -12.18 4.76
C ILE A 185 0.45 -11.61 3.35
N ILE A 186 1.64 -11.09 3.00
CA ILE A 186 1.93 -10.55 1.67
C ILE A 186 1.78 -11.65 0.61
N GLU A 187 2.43 -12.81 0.81
CA GLU A 187 2.41 -13.93 -0.13
C GLU A 187 0.98 -14.45 -0.38
N VAL A 188 0.15 -14.58 0.65
CA VAL A 188 -1.25 -14.99 0.49
C VAL A 188 -2.06 -13.90 -0.20
N ASN A 189 -1.84 -12.63 0.14
CA ASN A 189 -2.52 -11.50 -0.48
C ASN A 189 -2.20 -11.39 -1.98
N ARG A 190 -1.12 -12.01 -2.46
CA ARG A 190 -0.83 -12.11 -3.90
C ARG A 190 -1.91 -12.87 -4.68
N PHE A 191 -2.65 -13.75 -4.03
CA PHE A 191 -3.70 -14.55 -4.66
C PHE A 191 -5.12 -14.01 -4.44
N ARG A 192 -5.27 -12.86 -3.77
CA ARG A 192 -6.57 -12.21 -3.58
C ARG A 192 -7.13 -11.77 -4.93
N ILE A 193 -8.38 -12.15 -5.21
CA ILE A 193 -9.11 -11.64 -6.39
C ILE A 193 -9.41 -10.16 -6.15
N GLY A 194 -8.72 -9.30 -6.90
CA GLY A 194 -8.91 -7.86 -6.90
C GLY A 194 -9.53 -7.35 -8.20
N VAL A 195 -10.02 -6.10 -8.17
CA VAL A 195 -10.61 -5.43 -9.34
C VAL A 195 -9.64 -5.43 -10.53
N ASP A 196 -8.35 -5.16 -10.27
CA ASP A 196 -7.31 -5.15 -11.30
C ASP A 196 -7.16 -6.51 -12.00
N LEU A 197 -7.28 -7.62 -11.26
CA LEU A 197 -7.23 -8.97 -11.84
C LEU A 197 -8.47 -9.24 -12.70
N ILE A 198 -9.66 -8.86 -12.22
CA ILE A 198 -10.92 -9.01 -12.96
C ILE A 198 -10.83 -8.26 -14.28
N GLN A 199 -10.44 -6.99 -14.25
CA GLN A 199 -10.28 -6.15 -15.45
C GLN A 199 -9.24 -6.73 -16.42
N ALA A 200 -8.10 -7.21 -15.90
CA ALA A 200 -7.06 -7.82 -16.72
C ALA A 200 -7.54 -9.12 -17.40
N ILE A 201 -8.35 -9.93 -16.69
CA ILE A 201 -8.96 -11.15 -17.24
C ILE A 201 -10.02 -10.78 -18.28
N GLU A 202 -10.93 -9.84 -17.97
CA GLU A 202 -11.97 -9.37 -18.88
C GLU A 202 -11.38 -8.82 -20.18
N ALA A 203 -10.31 -8.03 -20.11
CA ALA A 203 -9.62 -7.51 -21.29
C ALA A 203 -9.03 -8.62 -22.18
N LYS A 204 -8.62 -9.75 -21.59
CA LYS A 204 -8.07 -10.90 -22.33
C LYS A 204 -9.15 -11.82 -22.89
N ILE A 205 -10.26 -12.00 -22.15
CA ILE A 205 -11.34 -12.93 -22.53
C ILE A 205 -12.34 -12.25 -23.47
N SER A 206 -12.61 -10.94 -23.32
CA SER A 206 -13.61 -10.23 -24.14
C SER A 206 -13.37 -10.41 -25.64
N PRO A 207 -12.16 -10.25 -26.19
CA PRO A 207 -11.92 -10.48 -27.62
C PRO A 207 -12.25 -11.92 -28.06
N LEU A 208 -11.99 -12.93 -27.23
CA LEU A 208 -12.32 -14.33 -27.51
C LEU A 208 -13.83 -14.61 -27.45
N MET A 209 -14.54 -13.98 -26.50
CA MET A 209 -15.99 -14.13 -26.36
C MET A 209 -16.79 -13.45 -27.48
N PHE A 210 -16.25 -12.40 -28.10
CA PHE A 210 -16.89 -11.72 -29.24
C PHE A 210 -16.43 -12.27 -30.61
N ALA A 211 -15.23 -12.84 -30.72
CA ALA A 211 -14.75 -13.45 -31.97
C ALA A 211 -15.55 -14.68 -32.41
N THR A 212 -16.22 -15.37 -31.47
CA THR A 212 -17.06 -16.55 -31.75
C THR A 212 -18.46 -16.23 -32.28
N ARG A 213 -18.84 -14.94 -32.42
CA ARG A 213 -20.17 -14.55 -32.93
C ARG A 213 -20.23 -14.19 -34.42
N HIS A 214 -19.14 -14.37 -35.19
CA HIS A 214 -19.09 -14.04 -36.62
C HIS A 214 -18.69 -15.20 -37.54
N HIS A 215 -18.89 -16.45 -37.13
CA HIS A 215 -18.61 -17.60 -38.00
C HIS A 215 -19.73 -18.63 -38.17
N ASP A 216 -20.99 -18.23 -37.89
CA ASP A 216 -22.17 -18.96 -38.35
C ASP A 216 -23.00 -18.08 -39.30
N SER A 217 -22.40 -17.70 -40.42
CA SER A 217 -23.15 -17.29 -41.61
C SER A 217 -22.28 -17.41 -42.86
N VAL A 218 -22.06 -18.64 -43.32
CA VAL A 218 -21.65 -18.91 -44.70
C VAL A 218 -22.71 -19.82 -45.31
N SER A 219 -23.48 -19.19 -46.20
CA SER A 219 -24.11 -19.71 -47.42
C SER A 219 -24.46 -21.19 -47.54
N ASP A 220 -25.75 -21.46 -47.80
CA ASP A 220 -26.14 -22.36 -48.89
C ASP A 220 -27.56 -22.01 -49.37
N VAL A 221 -27.65 -21.06 -50.32
CA VAL A 221 -28.70 -21.06 -51.36
C VAL A 221 -28.07 -20.48 -52.63
N THR A 222 -27.32 -21.29 -53.36
CA THR A 222 -27.09 -21.09 -54.79
C THR A 222 -27.88 -22.12 -55.57
N GLY A 223 -28.85 -21.64 -56.36
CA GLY A 223 -29.23 -22.13 -57.67
C GLY A 223 -29.47 -23.64 -57.87
N VAL A 224 -30.74 -23.98 -58.07
CA VAL A 224 -31.11 -24.96 -59.10
C VAL A 224 -32.11 -24.26 -60.01
N ASP A 225 -31.61 -23.82 -61.17
CA ASP A 225 -32.40 -23.68 -62.39
C ASP A 225 -32.59 -25.09 -62.97
N ASP A 226 -33.84 -25.48 -63.30
CA ASP A 226 -34.17 -25.99 -64.64
C ASP A 226 -35.69 -26.23 -64.78
N ASP A 227 -36.25 -25.57 -65.80
CA ASP A 227 -37.24 -26.01 -66.80
C ASP A 227 -38.54 -26.74 -66.40
N THR A 228 -39.69 -26.17 -66.81
CA THR A 228 -40.47 -26.66 -67.99
C THR A 228 -41.75 -25.84 -68.26
N GLU A 229 -41.85 -25.37 -69.51
CA GLU A 229 -43.02 -25.32 -70.42
C GLU A 229 -44.45 -25.27 -69.86
N GLU A 230 -45.17 -24.15 -70.03
CA GLU A 230 -46.28 -23.87 -71.01
C GLU A 230 -47.03 -22.58 -70.66
#